data_AF-A0A7C4VVS2-F1
#
_entry.id   AF-A0A7C4VVS2-F1
#
_cell.length_a   1.000
_cell.length_b   1.000
_cell.length_c   1.000
_cell.angle_alpha   90.00
_cell.angle_beta   90.00
_cell.angle_gamma   90.00
#
_symmetry.space_group_name_H-M   'P 1'
#
loop_
_entity.id
_entity.type
_entity.pdbx_description
1 polymer ?
#
loop_
_entity_poly.entity_id
_entity_poly.type
_entity_poly.pdbx_seq_one_letter_code
_entity_poly.pdbx_strand_id
1 'polypeptide(L)'
;MSEVEGLAKFGLFLFLAFILPGMIYVGFITLYFPHVLNYFGWDLNSWVGFLGLTIFLGLTITSICFALEDLVYYILDIFGKELERPIVIKIGIFEAKNKSTFYLNQVIGQYICHFNIGMGVLLLTLFYCLSNGVSFFELKLLFGITISFINLYLSLRVFRKWSIVAIAIRERMLSTKGKCAIIFDLDNTLVDAYGVYYKAKANLAKKIRKSGGSIEDIENFVEKLFRIDRELRLKFNTQNYDQRLLVVEACKIANCQKCDITELTECYKREIKKTPKLLGDVKTTLEILKGSGAYLVLLSEELEQQGKEVLKKNGIDKLFDRTLFVMGKETFYNSIINELKNIGYTHIYCVGDSLKKDIAPGNSVGAYTIWIPSKWEQDETEQECCVKPTYKIKNIKEILKII
;
A
#
# COMPACT_ATOMS: atom_id res chain seq x y z
N MET A 1 13.05 13.99 24.33
CA MET A 1 12.68 12.65 24.83
C MET A 1 12.93 12.65 26.33
N SER A 2 12.03 12.12 27.17
CA SER A 2 12.38 11.93 28.59
C SER A 2 13.45 10.83 28.68
N GLU A 3 14.41 10.95 29.59
CA GLU A 3 15.46 9.94 29.79
C GLU A 3 14.86 8.54 29.99
N VAL A 4 13.71 8.48 30.66
CA VAL A 4 12.91 7.26 30.90
C VAL A 4 12.49 6.56 29.60
N GLU A 5 12.08 7.32 28.59
CA GLU A 5 11.66 6.75 27.29
C GLU A 5 12.85 6.22 26.49
N GLY A 6 14.02 6.86 26.62
CA GLY A 6 15.26 6.38 26.02
C GLY A 6 15.75 5.07 26.64
N LEU A 7 15.74 5.01 27.98
CA LEU A 7 16.06 3.80 28.74
C LEU A 7 15.14 2.62 28.40
N ALA A 8 13.84 2.86 28.27
CA ALA A 8 12.89 1.82 27.90
C ALA A 8 13.14 1.25 26.49
N LYS A 9 13.46 2.12 25.51
CA LYS A 9 13.78 1.71 24.13
C LYS A 9 15.07 0.91 24.05
N PHE A 10 16.11 1.40 24.71
CA PHE A 10 17.40 0.71 24.79
C PHE A 10 17.27 -0.64 25.52
N GLY A 11 16.53 -0.67 26.63
CA GLY A 11 16.22 -1.90 27.36
C GLY A 11 15.50 -2.94 26.51
N LEU A 12 14.48 -2.53 25.73
CA LEU A 12 13.78 -3.43 24.81
C LEU A 12 14.71 -4.00 23.74
N PHE A 13 15.57 -3.17 23.16
CA PHE A 13 16.53 -3.61 22.16
C PHE A 13 17.53 -4.61 22.75
N LEU A 14 18.14 -4.30 23.90
CA LEU A 14 19.06 -5.20 24.58
C LEU A 14 18.41 -6.54 24.95
N PHE A 15 17.16 -6.49 25.41
CA PHE A 15 16.41 -7.69 25.76
C PHE A 15 16.22 -8.60 24.55
N LEU A 16 15.74 -8.06 23.43
CA LEU A 16 15.50 -8.82 22.20
C LEU A 16 16.80 -9.32 21.55
N ALA A 17 17.83 -8.47 21.52
CA ALA A 17 19.06 -8.78 20.80
C ALA A 17 19.97 -9.77 21.54
N PHE A 18 20.01 -9.72 22.88
CA PHE A 18 21.01 -10.44 23.68
C PHE A 18 20.42 -11.31 24.78
N ILE A 19 19.49 -10.79 25.58
CA ILE A 19 18.99 -11.51 26.78
C ILE A 19 18.14 -12.71 26.36
N LEU A 20 17.13 -12.49 25.49
CA LEU A 20 16.22 -13.54 25.06
C LEU A 20 16.95 -14.66 24.28
N PRO A 21 17.84 -14.37 23.30
CA PRO A 21 18.67 -15.40 22.70
C PRO A 21 19.58 -16.11 23.71
N GLY A 22 20.18 -15.36 24.66
CA GLY A 22 21.01 -15.91 25.73
C GLY A 22 20.29 -16.96 26.57
N MET A 23 19.03 -16.70 26.96
CA MET A 23 18.22 -17.65 27.72
C MET A 23 17.99 -18.94 26.94
N ILE A 24 17.75 -18.82 25.63
CA ILE A 24 17.57 -19.96 24.73
C ILE A 24 18.87 -20.76 24.61
N TYR A 25 20.03 -20.09 24.48
CA TYR A 25 21.32 -20.75 24.42
C TYR A 25 21.64 -21.51 25.71
N VAL A 26 21.36 -20.93 26.89
CA VAL A 26 21.49 -21.65 28.16
C VAL A 26 20.64 -22.92 28.14
N GLY A 27 19.38 -22.84 27.72
CA GLY A 27 18.50 -24.01 27.61
C GLY A 27 19.05 -25.11 26.69
N PHE A 28 19.57 -24.74 25.52
CA PHE A 28 20.17 -25.70 24.58
C PHE A 28 21.50 -26.28 25.08
N ILE A 29 22.33 -25.48 25.76
CA ILE A 29 23.57 -25.98 26.39
C ILE A 29 23.24 -26.95 27.52
N THR A 30 22.23 -26.68 28.35
CA THR A 30 21.76 -27.65 29.35
C THR A 30 21.27 -28.94 28.72
N LEU A 31 20.59 -28.84 27.57
CA LEU A 31 20.04 -30.00 26.85
C LEU A 31 21.12 -30.86 26.18
N TYR A 32 22.12 -30.22 25.54
CA TYR A 32 23.15 -30.89 24.75
C TYR A 32 24.42 -31.18 25.54
N PHE A 33 24.77 -30.34 26.50
CA PHE A 33 26.03 -30.42 27.24
C PHE A 33 25.81 -30.29 28.75
N PRO A 34 25.02 -31.17 29.39
CA PRO A 34 24.66 -31.05 30.80
C PRO A 34 25.89 -31.02 31.72
N HIS A 35 26.97 -31.73 31.36
CA HIS A 35 28.20 -31.76 32.14
C HIS A 35 29.04 -30.48 32.01
N VAL A 36 28.91 -29.75 30.90
CA VAL A 36 29.69 -28.52 30.63
C VAL A 36 29.35 -27.42 31.65
N LEU A 37 28.10 -27.37 32.12
CA LEU A 37 27.65 -26.39 33.11
C LEU A 37 28.38 -26.54 34.46
N ASN A 38 28.81 -27.76 34.82
CA ASN A 38 29.55 -28.02 36.05
C ASN A 38 30.98 -27.44 36.02
N TYR A 39 31.57 -27.27 34.82
CA TYR A 39 32.93 -26.75 34.67
C TYR A 39 33.02 -25.24 34.78
N PHE A 40 31.94 -24.52 34.46
CA PHE A 40 31.97 -23.07 34.51
C PHE A 40 31.97 -22.53 35.95
N GLY A 41 31.61 -23.33 36.96
CA GLY A 41 31.59 -22.93 38.36
C GLY A 41 30.44 -21.97 38.70
N TRP A 42 29.41 -21.92 37.86
CA TRP A 42 28.29 -21.00 38.02
C TRP A 42 27.14 -21.73 38.70
N ASP A 43 26.69 -21.23 39.84
CA ASP A 43 25.50 -21.75 40.49
C ASP A 43 24.25 -21.30 39.72
N LEU A 44 23.73 -22.17 38.86
CA LEU A 44 22.50 -21.92 38.11
C LEU A 44 21.25 -21.89 38.99
N ASN A 45 21.34 -22.36 40.25
CA ASN A 45 20.26 -22.22 41.21
C ASN A 45 20.21 -20.80 41.81
N SER A 46 21.28 -20.02 41.65
CA SER A 46 21.30 -18.60 41.93
C SER A 46 20.80 -17.80 40.74
N TRP A 47 19.82 -16.93 40.96
CA TRP A 47 19.35 -15.97 39.95
C TRP A 47 20.49 -15.13 39.37
N VAL A 48 21.51 -14.81 40.17
CA VAL A 48 22.68 -14.03 39.72
C VAL A 48 23.54 -14.84 38.74
N GLY A 49 23.76 -16.13 39.04
CA GLY A 49 24.50 -17.03 38.17
C GLY A 49 23.79 -17.25 36.84
N PHE A 50 22.50 -17.57 36.88
CA PHE A 50 21.69 -17.75 35.66
C PHE A 50 21.65 -16.49 34.79
N LEU A 51 21.44 -15.32 35.40
CA LEU A 51 21.39 -14.05 34.68
C LEU A 51 22.73 -13.71 34.04
N GLY A 52 23.83 -13.87 34.78
CA GLY A 52 25.15 -13.63 34.23
C GLY A 52 25.44 -14.53 33.03
N LEU A 53 25.00 -15.81 33.08
CA LEU A 53 25.36 -16.79 32.05
C LEU A 53 24.58 -16.49 30.77
N THR A 54 23.31 -16.16 30.96
CA THR A 54 22.42 -15.65 29.91
C THR A 54 23.04 -14.46 29.20
N ILE A 55 23.55 -13.47 29.94
CA ILE A 55 24.18 -12.29 29.35
C ILE A 55 25.48 -12.66 28.64
N PHE A 56 26.34 -13.46 29.28
CA PHE A 56 27.63 -13.87 28.72
C PHE A 56 27.46 -14.64 27.39
N LEU A 57 26.63 -15.68 27.38
CA LEU A 57 26.35 -16.46 26.18
C LEU A 57 25.57 -15.64 25.14
N GLY A 58 24.60 -14.85 25.61
CA GLY A 58 23.81 -13.95 24.79
C GLY A 58 24.69 -12.96 24.03
N LEU A 59 25.73 -12.39 24.66
CA LEU A 59 26.72 -11.53 24.00
C LEU A 59 27.67 -12.32 23.08
N THR A 60 28.21 -13.43 23.57
CA THR A 60 29.26 -14.18 22.86
C THR A 60 28.74 -14.82 21.58
N ILE A 61 27.67 -15.63 21.68
CA ILE A 61 27.13 -16.38 20.54
C ILE A 61 26.48 -15.42 19.54
N THR A 62 25.75 -14.41 20.02
CA THR A 62 25.19 -13.38 19.13
C THR A 62 26.27 -12.63 18.35
N SER A 63 27.41 -12.31 18.97
CA SER A 63 28.53 -11.66 18.27
C SER A 63 29.08 -12.54 17.14
N ILE A 64 29.16 -13.85 17.37
CA ILE A 64 29.53 -14.83 16.33
C ILE A 64 28.47 -14.86 15.22
N CYS A 65 27.18 -14.89 15.57
CA CYS A 65 26.09 -14.85 14.59
C CYS A 65 26.15 -13.59 13.71
N PHE A 66 26.43 -12.41 14.28
CA PHE A 66 26.60 -11.18 13.51
C PHE A 66 27.80 -11.25 12.55
N ALA A 67 28.94 -11.76 13.00
CA ALA A 67 30.11 -11.92 12.14
C ALA A 67 29.83 -12.87 10.97
N LEU A 68 29.08 -13.95 11.20
CA LEU A 68 28.65 -14.88 10.16
C LEU A 68 27.63 -14.25 9.21
N GLU A 69 26.69 -13.46 9.73
CA GLU A 69 25.75 -12.70 8.92
C GLU A 69 26.51 -11.78 7.95
N ASP A 70 27.44 -10.97 8.48
CA ASP A 70 28.27 -10.05 7.70
C ASP A 70 29.06 -10.79 6.62
N LEU A 71 29.67 -11.92 6.97
CA LEU A 71 30.39 -12.76 6.02
C LEU A 71 29.48 -13.28 4.90
N VAL A 72 28.26 -13.72 5.23
CA VAL A 72 27.29 -14.19 4.22
C VAL A 72 26.90 -13.06 3.27
N TYR A 73 26.61 -11.86 3.78
CA TYR A 73 26.30 -10.71 2.91
C TYR A 73 27.49 -10.35 2.02
N TYR A 74 28.71 -10.33 2.57
CA TYR A 74 29.93 -10.07 1.80
C TYR A 74 30.13 -11.09 0.67
N ILE A 75 29.94 -12.39 0.96
CA ILE A 75 30.04 -13.44 -0.05
C ILE A 75 28.97 -13.28 -1.14
N LEU A 76 27.71 -13.01 -0.76
CA LEU A 76 26.62 -12.84 -1.73
C LEU A 76 26.84 -11.64 -2.65
N ASP A 77 27.41 -10.56 -2.11
CA ASP A 77 27.77 -9.36 -2.88
C ASP A 77 28.84 -9.65 -3.94
N ILE A 78 29.87 -10.42 -3.59
CA ILE A 78 30.89 -10.91 -4.56
C ILE A 78 30.24 -11.67 -5.74
N PHE A 79 29.17 -12.42 -5.47
CA PHE A 79 28.43 -13.17 -6.49
C PHE A 79 27.35 -12.35 -7.21
N GLY A 80 27.32 -11.03 -7.02
CA GLY A 80 26.36 -10.13 -7.68
C GLY A 80 24.90 -10.33 -7.23
N LYS A 81 24.69 -10.91 -6.05
CA LYS A 81 23.36 -11.07 -5.46
C LYS A 81 23.16 -10.00 -4.39
N GLU A 82 22.44 -8.94 -4.74
CA GLU A 82 22.02 -7.94 -3.76
C GLU A 82 20.95 -8.54 -2.84
N LEU A 83 21.26 -8.59 -1.55
CA LEU A 83 20.32 -8.95 -0.50
C LEU A 83 20.17 -7.74 0.41
N GLU A 84 18.99 -7.12 0.44
CA GLU A 84 18.76 -5.94 1.26
C GLU A 84 18.89 -6.27 2.76
N ARG A 85 19.71 -5.50 3.47
CA ARG A 85 19.93 -5.61 4.92
C ARG A 85 19.31 -4.41 5.65
N PRO A 86 18.62 -4.62 6.81
CA PRO A 86 18.19 -3.53 7.65
C PRO A 86 19.38 -2.69 8.15
N ILE A 87 19.38 -1.39 7.88
CA ILE A 87 20.46 -0.49 8.27
C ILE A 87 20.25 -0.01 9.72
N VAL A 88 20.71 -0.81 10.68
CA VAL A 88 20.52 -0.59 12.13
C VAL A 88 20.99 0.80 12.59
N ILE A 89 22.06 1.32 11.98
CA ILE A 89 22.63 2.66 12.26
C ILE A 89 21.57 3.79 12.13
N LYS A 90 20.55 3.61 11.29
CA LYS A 90 19.49 4.61 11.11
C LYS A 90 18.63 4.83 12.35
N ILE A 91 18.55 3.87 13.28
CA ILE A 91 17.86 4.06 14.56
C ILE A 91 18.49 5.24 15.33
N GLY A 92 19.82 5.26 15.47
CA GLY A 92 20.52 6.32 16.18
C GLY A 92 20.35 7.69 15.51
N ILE A 93 20.32 7.73 14.17
CA ILE A 93 20.04 8.96 13.41
C ILE A 93 18.62 9.49 13.73
N PHE A 94 17.64 8.61 13.86
CA PHE A 94 16.26 9.00 14.17
C PHE A 94 16.09 9.46 15.61
N GLU A 95 16.77 8.80 16.55
CA GLU A 95 16.81 9.18 17.96
C GLU A 95 17.49 10.53 18.15
N ALA A 96 18.61 10.78 17.46
CA ALA A 96 19.28 12.08 17.46
C ALA A 96 18.38 13.22 16.94
N LYS A 97 17.43 12.91 16.05
CA LYS A 97 16.41 13.86 15.56
C LYS A 97 15.16 13.92 16.45
N ASN A 98 15.21 13.38 17.67
CA ASN A 98 14.13 13.36 18.65
C ASN A 98 12.82 12.73 18.11
N LYS A 99 12.92 11.73 17.22
CA LYS A 99 11.78 10.97 16.69
C LYS A 99 11.60 9.67 17.46
N SER A 100 10.34 9.23 17.62
CA SER A 100 10.07 7.96 18.26
C SER A 100 10.50 6.78 17.37
N THR A 101 11.44 6.00 17.89
CA THR A 101 11.99 4.77 17.31
C THR A 101 11.42 3.51 17.95
N PHE A 102 10.41 3.59 18.81
CA PHE A 102 9.91 2.43 19.57
C PHE A 102 9.54 1.23 18.68
N TYR A 103 8.70 1.46 17.66
CA TYR A 103 8.33 0.42 16.69
C TYR A 103 9.53 -0.09 15.89
N LEU A 104 10.48 0.79 15.57
CA LEU A 104 11.67 0.42 14.82
C LEU A 104 12.60 -0.49 15.65
N ASN A 105 12.82 -0.13 16.92
CA ASN A 105 13.53 -0.95 17.90
C ASN A 105 12.86 -2.31 18.11
N GLN A 106 11.52 -2.36 18.09
CA GLN A 106 10.78 -3.62 18.17
C GLN A 106 11.02 -4.49 16.94
N VAL A 107 10.79 -3.98 15.73
CA VAL A 107 10.85 -4.79 14.50
C VAL A 107 12.29 -5.22 14.16
N ILE A 108 13.26 -4.32 14.34
CA ILE A 108 14.69 -4.64 14.18
C ILE A 108 15.15 -5.58 15.30
N GLY A 109 14.72 -5.34 16.53
CA GLY A 109 15.01 -6.24 17.65
C GLY A 109 14.49 -7.66 17.39
N GLN A 110 13.29 -7.82 16.83
CA GLN A 110 12.73 -9.12 16.45
C GLN A 110 13.53 -9.77 15.31
N TYR A 111 13.94 -9.01 14.29
CA TYR A 111 14.81 -9.51 13.22
C TYR A 111 16.11 -10.12 13.78
N ILE A 112 16.80 -9.36 14.63
CA ILE A 112 18.05 -9.76 15.28
C ILE A 112 17.81 -10.97 16.19
N CYS A 113 16.78 -10.91 17.03
CA CYS A 113 16.44 -11.97 17.98
C CYS A 113 16.25 -13.31 17.27
N HIS A 114 15.37 -13.34 16.27
CA HIS A 114 15.09 -14.56 15.50
C HIS A 114 16.30 -15.02 14.68
N PHE A 115 17.10 -14.10 14.14
CA PHE A 115 18.34 -14.49 13.45
C PHE A 115 19.30 -15.19 14.40
N ASN A 116 19.54 -14.58 15.56
CA ASN A 116 20.47 -15.06 16.58
C ASN A 116 20.02 -16.41 17.13
N ILE A 117 18.75 -16.54 17.52
CA ILE A 117 18.19 -17.82 17.97
C ILE A 117 18.37 -18.87 16.88
N GLY A 118 17.99 -18.54 15.65
CA GLY A 118 18.05 -19.47 14.52
C GLY A 118 19.47 -19.98 14.25
N MET A 119 20.43 -19.06 14.12
CA MET A 119 21.81 -19.39 13.80
C MET A 119 22.58 -19.95 14.99
N GLY A 120 22.37 -19.40 16.19
CA GLY A 120 23.03 -19.84 17.42
C GLY A 120 22.62 -21.25 17.84
N VAL A 121 21.33 -21.58 17.76
CA VAL A 121 20.87 -22.97 18.01
C VAL A 121 21.44 -23.91 16.95
N LEU A 122 21.46 -23.50 15.67
CA LEU A 122 22.04 -24.31 14.60
C LEU A 122 23.53 -24.62 14.87
N LEU A 123 24.30 -23.61 15.28
CA LEU A 123 25.72 -23.78 15.65
C LEU A 123 25.88 -24.74 16.85
N LEU A 124 25.08 -24.59 17.90
CA LEU A 124 25.12 -25.48 19.07
C LEU A 124 24.75 -26.93 18.70
N THR A 125 23.71 -27.13 17.89
CA THR A 125 23.31 -28.45 17.38
C THR A 125 24.43 -29.07 16.54
N LEU A 126 25.03 -28.31 15.61
CA LEU A 126 26.13 -28.80 14.78
C LEU A 126 27.35 -29.18 15.62
N PHE A 127 27.72 -28.33 16.58
CA PHE A 127 28.84 -28.59 17.48
C PHE A 127 28.61 -29.86 18.32
N TYR A 128 27.38 -30.09 18.80
CA TYR A 128 27.02 -31.30 19.53
C TYR A 128 27.12 -32.55 18.66
N CYS A 129 26.59 -32.52 17.43
CA CYS A 129 26.71 -33.64 16.50
C CYS A 129 28.17 -33.99 16.21
N LEU A 130 29.01 -32.99 15.95
CA LEU A 130 30.43 -33.17 15.66
C LEU A 130 31.20 -33.73 16.87
N SER A 131 30.90 -33.24 18.08
CA SER A 131 31.62 -33.64 19.29
C SER A 131 31.29 -35.06 19.75
N ASN A 132 30.07 -35.54 19.48
CA ASN A 132 29.58 -36.82 20.01
C ASN A 132 29.36 -37.89 18.92
N GLY A 133 29.57 -37.58 17.64
CA GLY A 133 29.37 -38.53 16.53
C GLY A 133 27.92 -39.02 16.38
N VAL A 134 26.95 -38.23 16.84
CA VAL A 134 25.53 -38.61 16.92
C VAL A 134 24.80 -38.35 15.60
N SER A 135 23.93 -39.28 15.22
CA SER A 135 23.07 -39.15 14.02
C SER A 135 21.99 -38.07 14.20
N PHE A 136 21.72 -37.29 13.16
CA PHE A 136 20.75 -36.17 13.17
C PHE A 136 19.29 -36.56 13.50
N PHE A 137 18.97 -37.85 13.58
CA PHE A 137 17.61 -38.36 13.81
C PHE A 137 17.21 -38.48 15.28
N GLU A 138 18.09 -38.15 16.24
CA GLU A 138 17.67 -38.08 17.63
C GLU A 138 16.65 -36.95 17.87
N LEU A 139 15.62 -37.23 18.67
CA LEU A 139 14.50 -36.32 18.91
C LEU A 139 14.95 -34.92 19.40
N LYS A 140 15.98 -34.86 20.25
CA LYS A 140 16.55 -33.60 20.77
C LYS A 140 17.28 -32.79 19.69
N LEU A 141 17.88 -33.46 18.71
CA LEU A 141 18.54 -32.83 17.57
C LEU A 141 17.50 -32.29 16.59
N LEU A 142 16.48 -33.09 16.28
CA LEU A 142 15.37 -32.68 15.42
C LEU A 142 14.65 -31.45 15.98
N PHE A 143 14.48 -31.39 17.30
CA PHE A 143 13.92 -30.22 17.99
C PHE A 143 14.77 -28.96 17.74
N GLY A 144 16.10 -29.02 17.96
CA GLY A 144 17.00 -27.89 17.73
C GLY A 144 17.04 -27.44 16.27
N ILE A 145 17.08 -28.38 15.33
CA ILE A 145 17.03 -28.11 13.90
C ILE A 145 15.73 -27.40 13.52
N THR A 146 14.59 -27.89 14.02
CA THR A 146 13.27 -27.31 13.75
C THR A 146 13.18 -25.87 14.27
N ILE A 147 13.59 -25.64 15.52
CA ILE A 147 13.66 -24.29 16.11
C ILE A 147 14.55 -23.38 15.27
N SER A 148 15.71 -23.88 14.84
CA SER A 148 16.66 -23.12 14.02
C SER A 148 16.04 -22.66 12.71
N PHE A 149 15.45 -23.58 11.94
CA PHE A 149 14.85 -23.27 10.64
C PHE A 149 13.65 -22.34 10.73
N ILE A 150 12.76 -22.53 11.71
CA ILE A 150 11.60 -21.64 11.91
C ILE A 150 12.08 -20.22 12.20
N ASN A 151 13.05 -20.06 13.09
CA ASN A 151 13.57 -18.75 13.47
C ASN A 151 14.33 -18.07 12.31
N LEU A 152 15.14 -18.82 11.57
CA LEU A 152 15.80 -18.29 10.36
C LEU A 152 14.79 -17.88 9.29
N TYR A 153 13.72 -18.66 9.08
CA TYR A 153 12.65 -18.28 8.17
C TYR A 153 11.97 -16.98 8.59
N LEU A 154 11.56 -16.88 9.86
CA LEU A 154 10.93 -15.68 10.41
C LEU A 154 11.84 -14.46 10.28
N SER A 155 13.12 -14.59 10.62
CA SER A 155 14.09 -13.52 10.50
C SER A 155 14.27 -13.09 9.04
N LEU A 156 14.66 -14.00 8.15
CA LEU A 156 15.09 -13.67 6.79
C LEU A 156 13.93 -13.30 5.85
N ARG A 157 12.70 -13.77 6.11
CA ARG A 157 11.54 -13.49 5.25
C ARG A 157 10.60 -12.44 5.83
N VAL A 158 10.25 -12.57 7.11
CA VAL A 158 9.20 -11.75 7.73
C VAL A 158 9.80 -10.48 8.33
N PHE A 159 10.62 -10.62 9.37
CA PHE A 159 11.11 -9.49 10.13
C PHE A 159 12.14 -8.65 9.35
N ARG A 160 12.93 -9.25 8.47
CA ARG A 160 13.81 -8.49 7.55
C ARG A 160 13.01 -7.53 6.69
N LYS A 161 11.97 -8.02 6.02
CA LYS A 161 11.10 -7.22 5.15
C LYS A 161 10.41 -6.11 5.93
N TRP A 162 9.87 -6.43 7.10
CA TRP A 162 9.22 -5.43 7.96
C TRP A 162 10.21 -4.37 8.43
N SER A 163 11.44 -4.75 8.79
CA SER A 163 12.48 -3.83 9.22
C SER A 163 12.86 -2.85 8.11
N ILE A 164 13.09 -3.34 6.89
CA ILE A 164 13.42 -2.49 5.72
C ILE A 164 12.30 -1.50 5.43
N VAL A 165 11.06 -1.98 5.40
CA VAL A 165 9.88 -1.12 5.18
C VAL A 165 9.74 -0.08 6.28
N ALA A 166 9.89 -0.47 7.55
CA ALA A 166 9.80 0.45 8.69
C ALA A 166 10.88 1.55 8.64
N ILE A 167 12.11 1.19 8.28
CA ILE A 167 13.21 2.14 8.06
C ILE A 167 12.83 3.11 6.94
N ALA A 168 12.43 2.61 5.77
CA ALA A 168 12.10 3.43 4.61
C ALA A 168 10.95 4.41 4.89
N ILE A 169 9.92 3.96 5.61
CA ILE A 169 8.81 4.83 6.06
C ILE A 169 9.34 5.95 6.96
N ARG A 170 10.20 5.62 7.94
CA ARG A 170 10.76 6.62 8.87
C ARG A 170 11.69 7.60 8.18
N GLU A 171 12.50 7.16 7.23
CA GLU A 171 13.34 8.06 6.42
C GLU A 171 12.50 9.04 5.61
N ARG A 172 11.42 8.57 4.99
CA ARG A 172 10.50 9.42 4.24
C ARG A 172 9.81 10.45 5.14
N MET A 173 9.35 10.04 6.32
CA MET A 173 8.79 10.94 7.34
C MET A 173 9.79 11.97 7.88
N LEU A 174 11.09 11.67 7.79
CA LEU A 174 12.19 12.55 8.19
C LEU A 174 12.72 13.42 7.05
N SER A 175 12.39 13.10 5.80
CA SER A 175 12.70 13.96 4.68
C SER A 175 11.96 15.28 4.89
N THR A 176 12.69 16.39 4.86
CA THR A 176 12.20 17.74 5.12
C THR A 176 11.31 18.31 4.01
N LYS A 177 10.82 17.47 3.08
CA LYS A 177 9.72 17.83 2.19
C LYS A 177 8.46 17.84 3.04
N GLY A 178 7.88 19.02 3.28
CA GLY A 178 6.76 19.19 4.21
C GLY A 178 5.55 18.30 3.90
N LYS A 179 4.58 18.25 4.81
CA LYS A 179 3.45 17.30 4.74
C LYS A 179 2.84 17.28 3.33
N CYS A 180 2.69 16.08 2.77
CA CYS A 180 2.14 15.83 1.44
C CYS A 180 0.67 15.45 1.55
N ALA A 181 -0.21 16.12 0.79
CA ALA A 181 -1.61 15.74 0.64
C ALA A 181 -1.91 15.46 -0.82
N ILE A 182 -2.73 14.45 -1.09
CA ILE A 182 -3.11 14.08 -2.44
C ILE A 182 -4.62 13.97 -2.50
N ILE A 183 -5.22 14.76 -3.37
CA ILE A 183 -6.65 14.79 -3.65
C ILE A 183 -6.87 14.01 -4.94
N PHE A 184 -7.56 12.87 -4.83
CA PHE A 184 -7.93 12.03 -5.95
C PHE A 184 -9.38 12.26 -6.34
N ASP A 185 -9.60 12.37 -7.65
CA ASP A 185 -10.89 12.05 -8.26
C ASP A 185 -11.20 10.54 -8.19
N LEU A 186 -12.47 10.14 -8.38
CA LEU A 186 -12.88 8.73 -8.41
C LEU A 186 -13.01 8.17 -9.83
N ASP A 187 -13.97 8.69 -10.59
CA ASP A 187 -14.43 8.10 -11.85
C ASP A 187 -13.41 8.31 -12.97
N ASN A 188 -13.01 7.22 -13.63
CA ASN A 188 -11.96 7.19 -14.65
C ASN A 188 -10.55 7.57 -14.17
N THR A 189 -10.41 8.01 -12.91
CA THR A 189 -9.13 8.22 -12.24
C THR A 189 -8.69 6.97 -11.45
N LEU A 190 -9.59 6.46 -10.61
CA LEU A 190 -9.36 5.27 -9.77
C LEU A 190 -10.16 4.06 -10.23
N VAL A 191 -11.35 4.28 -10.81
CA VAL A 191 -12.25 3.21 -11.28
C VAL A 191 -12.65 3.39 -12.75
N ASP A 192 -12.88 2.29 -13.45
CA ASP A 192 -13.30 2.28 -14.86
C ASP A 192 -14.81 2.57 -15.00
N ALA A 193 -15.21 3.82 -14.73
CA ALA A 193 -16.59 4.27 -14.89
C ALA A 193 -17.01 4.27 -16.36
N TYR A 194 -16.15 4.76 -17.25
CA TYR A 194 -16.35 4.75 -18.71
C TYR A 194 -16.69 3.34 -19.21
N GLY A 195 -15.95 2.32 -18.79
CA GLY A 195 -16.18 0.94 -19.20
C GLY A 195 -17.55 0.39 -18.79
N VAL A 196 -18.13 0.87 -17.68
CA VAL A 196 -19.51 0.53 -17.29
C VAL A 196 -20.52 1.16 -18.27
N TYR A 197 -20.41 2.46 -18.52
CA TYR A 197 -21.31 3.17 -19.44
C TYR A 197 -21.17 2.70 -20.89
N TYR A 198 -19.95 2.43 -21.35
CA TYR A 198 -19.69 1.88 -22.67
C TYR A 198 -20.38 0.52 -22.85
N LYS A 199 -20.22 -0.41 -21.88
CA LYS A 199 -20.90 -1.72 -21.93
C LYS A 199 -22.41 -1.58 -21.92
N ALA A 200 -22.96 -0.67 -21.11
CA ALA A 200 -24.40 -0.42 -21.07
C ALA A 200 -24.93 0.07 -22.43
N LYS A 201 -24.26 1.04 -23.04
CA LYS A 201 -24.60 1.60 -24.36
C LYS A 201 -24.42 0.58 -25.49
N ALA A 202 -23.35 -0.22 -25.46
CA ALA A 202 -23.11 -1.28 -26.43
C ALA A 202 -24.18 -2.40 -26.34
N ASN A 203 -24.58 -2.77 -25.13
CA ASN A 203 -25.66 -3.74 -24.92
C ASN A 203 -27.02 -3.19 -25.36
N LEU A 204 -27.29 -1.90 -25.12
CA LEU A 204 -28.46 -1.21 -25.64
C LEU A 204 -28.49 -1.25 -27.18
N ALA A 205 -27.38 -0.88 -27.84
CA ALA A 205 -27.24 -0.92 -29.29
C ALA A 205 -27.49 -2.33 -29.86
N LYS A 206 -26.89 -3.36 -29.24
CA LYS A 206 -27.09 -4.77 -29.65
C LYS A 206 -28.56 -5.20 -29.54
N LYS A 207 -29.26 -4.80 -28.47
CA LYS A 207 -30.67 -5.11 -28.28
C LYS A 207 -31.55 -4.38 -29.30
N ILE A 208 -31.32 -3.08 -29.53
CA ILE A 208 -32.04 -2.31 -30.55
C ILE A 208 -31.87 -2.94 -31.95
N ARG A 209 -30.64 -3.33 -32.30
CA ARG A 209 -30.36 -4.02 -33.57
C ARG A 209 -31.11 -5.35 -33.67
N LYS A 210 -31.13 -6.15 -32.59
CA LYS A 210 -31.89 -7.41 -32.53
C LYS A 210 -33.41 -7.19 -32.68
N SER A 211 -33.92 -6.06 -32.21
CA SER A 211 -35.32 -5.65 -32.37
C SER A 211 -35.65 -5.04 -33.74
N GLY A 212 -34.69 -5.04 -34.68
CA GLY A 212 -34.89 -4.54 -36.05
C GLY A 212 -34.45 -3.10 -36.30
N GLY A 213 -33.70 -2.49 -35.37
CA GLY A 213 -33.09 -1.18 -35.58
C GLY A 213 -31.95 -1.22 -36.60
N SER A 214 -31.87 -0.17 -37.42
CA SER A 214 -30.83 0.05 -38.43
C SER A 214 -29.53 0.52 -37.76
N ILE A 215 -28.71 -0.44 -37.32
CA ILE A 215 -27.40 -0.21 -36.70
C ILE A 215 -26.36 -1.07 -37.42
N GLU A 216 -25.57 -0.44 -38.28
CA GLU A 216 -24.48 -1.10 -39.02
C GLU A 216 -23.26 -1.32 -38.11
N ASP A 217 -22.81 -0.25 -37.47
CA ASP A 217 -21.65 -0.25 -36.58
C ASP A 217 -22.06 0.08 -35.14
N ILE A 218 -21.76 -0.83 -34.22
CA ILE A 218 -22.05 -0.67 -32.80
C ILE A 218 -21.17 0.42 -32.18
N GLU A 219 -19.90 0.51 -32.56
CA GLU A 219 -18.95 1.43 -31.93
C GLU A 219 -19.33 2.87 -32.25
N ASN A 220 -19.51 3.19 -33.53
CA ASN A 220 -20.01 4.50 -33.98
C ASN A 220 -21.38 4.83 -33.35
N PHE A 221 -22.28 3.85 -33.22
CA PHE A 221 -23.56 4.07 -32.56
C PHE A 221 -23.40 4.41 -31.08
N VAL A 222 -22.49 3.73 -30.36
CA VAL A 222 -22.19 4.04 -28.95
C VAL A 222 -21.61 5.45 -28.80
N GLU A 223 -20.75 5.91 -29.71
CA GLU A 223 -20.24 7.29 -29.72
C GLU A 223 -21.38 8.31 -29.88
N LYS A 224 -22.33 8.07 -30.79
CA LYS A 224 -23.55 8.89 -30.92
C LYS A 224 -24.35 8.91 -29.62
N LEU A 225 -24.49 7.77 -28.95
CA LEU A 225 -25.17 7.71 -27.66
C LEU A 225 -24.45 8.48 -26.56
N PHE A 226 -23.11 8.53 -26.55
CA PHE A 226 -22.38 9.39 -25.61
C PHE A 226 -22.65 10.87 -25.87
N ARG A 227 -22.70 11.30 -27.14
CA ARG A 227 -23.06 12.69 -27.51
C ARG A 227 -24.47 13.06 -27.04
N ILE A 228 -25.46 12.21 -27.32
CA ILE A 228 -26.86 12.42 -26.87
C ILE A 228 -26.94 12.44 -25.34
N ASP A 229 -26.26 11.52 -24.66
CA ASP A 229 -26.23 11.46 -23.20
C ASP A 229 -25.65 12.75 -22.59
N ARG A 230 -24.64 13.36 -23.22
CA ARG A 230 -24.11 14.69 -22.84
C ARG A 230 -25.11 15.81 -23.10
N GLU A 231 -25.72 15.85 -24.28
CA GLU A 231 -26.75 16.86 -24.62
C GLU A 231 -27.93 16.81 -23.65
N LEU A 232 -28.37 15.61 -23.24
CA LEU A 232 -29.43 15.44 -22.24
C LEU A 232 -28.99 15.97 -20.87
N ARG A 233 -27.77 15.67 -20.42
CA ARG A 233 -27.25 16.23 -19.16
C ARG A 233 -27.20 17.76 -19.16
N LEU A 234 -26.77 18.36 -20.27
CA LEU A 234 -26.75 19.81 -20.45
C LEU A 234 -28.17 20.40 -20.46
N LYS A 235 -29.08 19.79 -21.24
CA LYS A 235 -30.47 20.24 -21.37
C LYS A 235 -31.22 20.28 -20.03
N PHE A 236 -31.00 19.28 -19.19
CA PHE A 236 -31.66 19.19 -17.88
C PHE A 236 -30.83 19.77 -16.73
N ASN A 237 -29.64 20.30 -17.01
CA ASN A 237 -28.68 20.80 -16.02
C ASN A 237 -28.49 19.84 -14.83
N THR A 238 -28.38 18.55 -15.12
CA THR A 238 -28.28 17.50 -14.10
C THR A 238 -27.46 16.33 -14.63
N GLN A 239 -26.67 15.71 -13.75
CA GLN A 239 -26.01 14.43 -14.04
C GLN A 239 -27.01 13.27 -14.08
N ASN A 240 -28.18 13.44 -13.43
CA ASN A 240 -29.21 12.43 -13.26
C ASN A 240 -30.52 12.87 -13.93
N TYR A 241 -30.74 12.42 -15.17
CA TYR A 241 -32.00 12.55 -15.89
C TYR A 241 -32.68 11.18 -16.04
N ASP A 242 -33.96 11.15 -16.44
CA ASP A 242 -34.65 9.88 -16.71
C ASP A 242 -34.00 9.14 -17.89
N GLN A 243 -33.39 7.99 -17.60
CA GLN A 243 -32.66 7.21 -18.60
C GLN A 243 -33.54 6.72 -19.76
N ARG A 244 -34.88 6.71 -19.59
CA ARG A 244 -35.82 6.44 -20.68
C ARG A 244 -35.62 7.40 -21.85
N LEU A 245 -35.23 8.65 -21.60
CA LEU A 245 -35.00 9.65 -22.64
C LEU A 245 -33.88 9.24 -23.60
N LEU A 246 -32.76 8.77 -23.08
CA LEU A 246 -31.65 8.27 -23.90
C LEU A 246 -32.06 7.05 -24.73
N VAL A 247 -32.85 6.14 -24.15
CA VAL A 247 -33.33 4.93 -24.84
C VAL A 247 -34.31 5.28 -25.97
N VAL A 248 -35.19 6.25 -25.74
CA VAL A 248 -36.11 6.76 -26.77
C VAL A 248 -35.33 7.38 -27.92
N GLU A 249 -34.36 8.24 -27.64
CA GLU A 249 -33.51 8.83 -28.69
C GLU A 249 -32.69 7.76 -29.43
N ALA A 250 -32.14 6.78 -28.71
CA ALA A 250 -31.45 5.63 -29.31
C ALA A 250 -32.34 4.87 -30.32
N CYS A 251 -33.60 4.60 -29.97
CA CYS A 251 -34.52 3.90 -30.86
C CYS A 251 -34.90 4.76 -32.08
N LYS A 252 -35.06 6.08 -31.90
CA LYS A 252 -35.34 7.02 -33.00
C LYS A 252 -34.20 7.05 -34.01
N ILE A 253 -32.96 7.26 -33.56
CA ILE A 253 -31.80 7.33 -34.47
C ILE A 253 -31.51 5.99 -35.16
N ALA A 254 -31.92 4.88 -34.56
CA ALA A 254 -31.84 3.55 -35.15
C ALA A 254 -33.06 3.19 -36.02
N ASN A 255 -34.02 4.09 -36.22
CA ASN A 255 -35.28 3.84 -36.94
C ASN A 255 -36.00 2.55 -36.46
N CYS A 256 -35.96 2.27 -35.15
CA CYS A 256 -36.56 1.06 -34.57
C CYS A 256 -37.98 1.32 -34.07
N GLN A 257 -38.99 0.84 -34.81
CA GLN A 257 -40.40 0.97 -34.41
C GLN A 257 -40.88 -0.16 -33.48
N LYS A 258 -40.20 -1.32 -33.49
CA LYS A 258 -40.59 -2.52 -32.72
C LYS A 258 -39.88 -2.65 -31.36
N CYS A 259 -39.14 -1.63 -30.96
CA CYS A 259 -38.36 -1.65 -29.74
C CYS A 259 -39.27 -1.53 -28.50
N ASP A 260 -39.17 -2.48 -27.57
CA ASP A 260 -39.79 -2.34 -26.24
C ASP A 260 -38.96 -1.36 -25.40
N ILE A 261 -39.37 -0.09 -25.40
CA ILE A 261 -38.68 0.98 -24.67
C ILE A 261 -38.57 0.68 -23.17
N THR A 262 -39.58 0.03 -22.58
CA THR A 262 -39.59 -0.28 -21.15
C THR A 262 -38.55 -1.35 -20.84
N GLU A 263 -38.52 -2.45 -21.60
CA GLU A 263 -37.51 -3.51 -21.43
C GLU A 263 -36.09 -2.97 -21.64
N LEU A 264 -35.87 -2.17 -22.70
CA LEU A 264 -34.58 -1.58 -23.00
C LEU A 264 -34.11 -0.62 -21.89
N THR A 265 -35.02 0.17 -21.34
CA THR A 265 -34.73 1.09 -20.22
C THR A 265 -34.31 0.33 -18.98
N GLU A 266 -35.04 -0.73 -18.60
CA GLU A 266 -34.70 -1.53 -17.42
C GLU A 266 -33.38 -2.29 -17.60
N CYS A 267 -33.09 -2.77 -18.81
CA CYS A 267 -31.79 -3.36 -19.13
C CYS A 267 -30.67 -2.33 -19.00
N TYR A 268 -30.82 -1.14 -19.57
CA TYR A 268 -29.82 -0.08 -19.49
C TYR A 268 -29.57 0.36 -18.04
N LYS A 269 -30.63 0.59 -17.26
CA LYS A 269 -30.56 0.93 -15.83
C LYS A 269 -29.82 -0.13 -15.02
N ARG A 270 -30.03 -1.42 -15.31
CA ARG A 270 -29.34 -2.51 -14.63
C ARG A 270 -27.84 -2.53 -14.94
N GLU A 271 -27.47 -2.24 -16.18
CA GLU A 271 -26.07 -2.22 -16.61
C GLU A 271 -25.29 -1.06 -15.98
N ILE A 272 -25.86 0.16 -15.96
CA ILE A 272 -25.19 1.33 -15.36
C ILE A 272 -25.07 1.28 -13.83
N LYS A 273 -25.86 0.44 -13.17
CA LYS A 273 -25.76 0.19 -11.71
C LYS A 273 -24.63 -0.78 -11.33
N LYS A 274 -23.94 -1.37 -12.30
CA LYS A 274 -22.80 -2.25 -12.02
C LYS A 274 -21.67 -1.43 -11.43
N THR A 275 -21.05 -1.97 -10.37
CA THR A 275 -19.92 -1.31 -9.72
C THR A 275 -18.70 -1.29 -10.65
N PRO A 276 -18.11 -0.11 -10.92
CA PRO A 276 -16.90 0.00 -11.71
C PRO A 276 -15.72 -0.64 -10.96
N LYS A 277 -14.81 -1.26 -11.71
CA LYS A 277 -13.62 -1.92 -11.16
C LYS A 277 -12.47 -0.94 -11.05
N LEU A 278 -11.55 -1.17 -10.11
CA LEU A 278 -10.29 -0.43 -10.07
C LEU A 278 -9.54 -0.49 -11.39
N LEU A 279 -8.93 0.63 -11.76
CA LEU A 279 -7.98 0.71 -12.86
C LEU A 279 -6.62 0.17 -12.41
N GLY A 280 -6.04 -0.74 -13.19
CA GLY A 280 -4.66 -1.22 -13.02
C GLY A 280 -4.18 -1.41 -11.57
N ASP A 281 -3.10 -0.71 -11.22
CA ASP A 281 -2.39 -0.82 -9.94
C ASP A 281 -2.92 0.18 -8.86
N VAL A 282 -4.17 0.68 -8.96
CA VAL A 282 -4.71 1.70 -8.04
C VAL A 282 -4.56 1.31 -6.56
N LYS A 283 -5.02 0.11 -6.17
CA LYS A 283 -5.00 -0.28 -4.75
C LYS A 283 -3.59 -0.28 -4.18
N THR A 284 -2.65 -0.94 -4.85
CA THR A 284 -1.24 -0.99 -4.43
C THR A 284 -0.60 0.38 -4.43
N THR A 285 -0.94 1.24 -5.39
CA THR A 285 -0.42 2.62 -5.44
C THR A 285 -0.90 3.44 -4.24
N LEU A 286 -2.20 3.38 -3.91
CA LEU A 286 -2.77 4.05 -2.73
C LEU A 286 -2.18 3.51 -1.42
N GLU A 287 -1.97 2.20 -1.31
CA GLU A 287 -1.31 1.58 -0.14
C GLU A 287 0.14 2.09 0.03
N ILE A 288 0.90 2.22 -1.05
CA ILE A 288 2.27 2.76 -1.01
C ILE A 288 2.26 4.24 -0.61
N LEU A 289 1.37 5.05 -1.18
CA LEU A 289 1.24 6.47 -0.87
C LEU A 289 0.82 6.70 0.59
N LYS A 290 -0.16 5.93 1.09
CA LYS A 290 -0.55 5.96 2.50
C LYS A 290 0.61 5.54 3.40
N GLY A 291 1.33 4.48 3.01
CA GLY A 291 2.52 4.00 3.72
C GLY A 291 3.67 5.02 3.76
N SER A 292 3.80 5.89 2.75
CA SER A 292 4.77 6.99 2.77
C SER A 292 4.36 8.18 3.63
N GLY A 293 3.18 8.14 4.24
CA GLY A 293 2.66 9.23 5.08
C GLY A 293 1.97 10.35 4.30
N ALA A 294 1.58 10.11 3.04
CA ALA A 294 0.73 11.06 2.32
C ALA A 294 -0.69 11.05 2.90
N TYR A 295 -1.27 12.22 3.03
CA TYR A 295 -2.67 12.38 3.45
C TYR A 295 -3.58 12.28 2.23
N LEU A 296 -4.38 11.21 2.18
CA LEU A 296 -5.17 10.88 1.00
C LEU A 296 -6.60 11.38 1.15
N VAL A 297 -7.02 12.23 0.22
CA VAL A 297 -8.37 12.77 0.13
C VAL A 297 -9.02 12.24 -1.13
N LEU A 298 -10.21 11.66 -1.03
CA LEU A 298 -11.08 11.43 -2.19
C LEU A 298 -12.02 12.62 -2.33
N LEU A 299 -12.13 13.17 -3.53
CA LEU A 299 -13.07 14.22 -3.87
C LEU A 299 -13.80 13.84 -5.16
N SER A 300 -15.10 13.55 -5.08
CA SER A 300 -15.90 13.12 -6.23
C SER A 300 -17.26 13.81 -6.30
N GLU A 301 -17.83 13.90 -7.51
CA GLU A 301 -19.14 14.47 -7.79
C GLU A 301 -20.19 13.38 -8.02
N GLU A 302 -20.53 12.67 -6.95
CA GLU A 302 -21.54 11.61 -6.96
C GLU A 302 -22.32 11.57 -5.65
N LEU A 303 -23.41 10.80 -5.61
CA LEU A 303 -24.16 10.59 -4.38
C LEU A 303 -23.31 9.82 -3.37
N GLU A 304 -23.19 10.34 -2.15
CA GLU A 304 -22.32 9.79 -1.10
C GLU A 304 -22.50 8.28 -0.87
N GLN A 305 -23.75 7.80 -0.89
CA GLN A 305 -24.02 6.38 -0.72
C GLN A 305 -23.45 5.53 -1.86
N GLN A 306 -23.54 6.01 -3.10
CA GLN A 306 -23.03 5.31 -4.28
C GLN A 306 -21.51 5.22 -4.22
N GLY A 307 -20.83 6.33 -3.94
CA GLY A 307 -19.37 6.34 -3.85
C GLY A 307 -18.82 5.50 -2.72
N LYS A 308 -19.43 5.55 -1.53
CA LYS A 308 -19.05 4.65 -0.42
C LYS A 308 -19.20 3.18 -0.80
N GLU A 309 -20.25 2.81 -1.53
CA GLU A 309 -20.43 1.44 -2.03
C GLU A 309 -19.34 1.05 -3.03
N VAL A 310 -18.96 1.95 -3.95
CA VAL A 310 -17.87 1.71 -4.91
C VAL A 310 -16.55 1.46 -4.19
N LEU A 311 -16.20 2.30 -3.21
CA LEU A 311 -14.97 2.16 -2.43
C LEU A 311 -14.93 0.83 -1.65
N LYS A 312 -16.03 0.49 -0.99
CA LYS A 312 -16.14 -0.72 -0.18
C LYS A 312 -16.04 -1.99 -1.03
N LYS A 313 -16.74 -2.04 -2.16
CA LYS A 313 -16.71 -3.20 -3.08
C LYS A 313 -15.33 -3.39 -3.73
N ASN A 314 -14.56 -2.31 -3.90
CA ASN A 314 -13.20 -2.36 -4.42
C ASN A 314 -12.13 -2.49 -3.32
N GLY A 315 -12.50 -2.46 -2.03
CA GLY A 315 -11.59 -2.64 -0.90
C GLY A 315 -10.56 -1.53 -0.73
N ILE A 316 -10.93 -0.28 -1.04
CA ILE A 316 -10.09 0.93 -0.90
C ILE A 316 -10.68 1.98 0.06
N ASP A 317 -11.83 1.69 0.68
CA ASP A 317 -12.55 2.58 1.60
C ASP A 317 -11.69 3.06 2.79
N LYS A 318 -10.80 2.20 3.30
CA LYS A 318 -9.92 2.52 4.44
C LYS A 318 -8.61 3.20 4.05
N LEU A 319 -8.34 3.37 2.75
CA LEU A 319 -7.09 3.97 2.28
C LEU A 319 -7.15 5.50 2.29
N PHE A 320 -8.33 6.10 2.19
CA PHE A 320 -8.49 7.54 2.31
C PHE A 320 -8.54 7.99 3.77
N ASP A 321 -7.90 9.10 4.07
CA ASP A 321 -8.01 9.77 5.37
C ASP A 321 -9.25 10.66 5.42
N ARG A 322 -9.73 11.12 4.26
CA ARG A 322 -10.99 11.84 4.10
C ARG A 322 -11.65 11.51 2.76
N THR A 323 -12.97 11.28 2.77
CA THR A 323 -13.78 11.11 1.55
C THR A 323 -14.82 12.21 1.48
N LEU A 324 -14.88 12.92 0.36
CA LEU A 324 -15.77 14.04 0.12
C LEU A 324 -16.57 13.80 -1.16
N PHE A 325 -17.88 13.72 -1.00
CA PHE A 325 -18.84 13.61 -2.09
C PHE A 325 -19.62 14.93 -2.15
N VAL A 326 -19.38 15.71 -3.20
CA VAL A 326 -19.88 17.09 -3.30
C VAL A 326 -20.52 17.34 -4.66
N MET A 327 -21.59 18.13 -4.69
CA MET A 327 -22.13 18.67 -5.94
C MET A 327 -21.37 19.96 -6.26
N GLY A 328 -20.81 20.10 -7.46
CA GLY A 328 -20.01 21.29 -7.82
C GLY A 328 -18.58 21.26 -7.28
N LYS A 329 -17.86 20.15 -7.55
CA LYS A 329 -16.49 19.87 -7.10
C LYS A 329 -15.50 21.02 -7.32
N GLU A 330 -15.62 21.73 -8.43
CA GLU A 330 -14.77 22.87 -8.83
C GLU A 330 -14.67 23.94 -7.72
N THR A 331 -15.79 24.27 -7.08
CA THR A 331 -15.84 25.27 -6.01
C THR A 331 -15.23 24.77 -4.69
N PHE A 332 -15.23 23.45 -4.49
CA PHE A 332 -14.78 22.83 -3.24
C PHE A 332 -13.26 22.70 -3.18
N TYR A 333 -12.57 22.62 -4.33
CA TYR A 333 -11.11 22.56 -4.40
C TYR A 333 -10.44 23.70 -3.62
N ASN A 334 -10.96 24.92 -3.74
CA ASN A 334 -10.41 26.07 -3.01
C ASN A 334 -10.51 25.90 -1.49
N SER A 335 -11.66 25.44 -1.00
CA SER A 335 -11.88 25.20 0.43
C SER A 335 -10.92 24.15 1.00
N ILE A 336 -10.88 22.96 0.37
CA ILE A 336 -10.07 21.84 0.88
C ILE A 336 -8.57 22.11 0.79
N ILE A 337 -8.11 22.75 -0.30
CA ILE A 337 -6.68 23.04 -0.47
C ILE A 337 -6.21 24.10 0.53
N ASN A 338 -7.01 25.15 0.78
CA ASN A 338 -6.67 26.15 1.79
C ASN A 338 -6.71 25.55 3.21
N GLU A 339 -7.68 24.68 3.51
CA GLU A 339 -7.71 23.94 4.78
C GLU A 339 -6.42 23.14 4.98
N LEU A 340 -6.00 22.37 3.96
CA LEU A 340 -4.77 21.58 3.99
C LEU A 340 -3.53 22.48 4.18
N LYS A 341 -3.44 23.62 3.47
CA LYS A 341 -2.34 24.59 3.66
C LYS A 341 -2.30 25.13 5.09
N ASN A 342 -3.44 25.50 5.66
CA ASN A 342 -3.54 26.06 7.01
C ASN A 342 -3.08 25.07 8.10
N ILE A 343 -3.27 23.78 7.89
CA ILE A 343 -2.79 22.73 8.82
C ILE A 343 -1.37 22.21 8.50
N GLY A 344 -0.68 22.90 7.57
CA GLY A 344 0.75 22.75 7.31
C GLY A 344 1.11 21.78 6.18
N TYR A 345 0.18 21.42 5.29
CA TYR A 345 0.52 20.72 4.05
C TYR A 345 1.13 21.70 3.04
N THR A 346 2.32 21.37 2.56
CA THR A 346 3.12 22.24 1.67
C THR A 346 3.22 21.70 0.25
N HIS A 347 3.01 20.38 0.08
CA HIS A 347 2.98 19.73 -1.22
C HIS A 347 1.60 19.10 -1.39
N ILE A 348 0.73 19.79 -2.12
CA ILE A 348 -0.64 19.35 -2.36
C ILE A 348 -0.77 19.00 -3.83
N TYR A 349 -1.22 17.78 -4.10
CA TYR A 349 -1.42 17.25 -5.45
C TYR A 349 -2.90 17.03 -5.72
N CYS A 350 -3.38 17.44 -6.90
CA CYS A 350 -4.71 17.11 -7.42
C CYS A 350 -4.55 16.15 -8.59
N VAL A 351 -5.18 14.98 -8.48
CA VAL A 351 -5.06 13.90 -9.46
C VAL A 351 -6.45 13.61 -10.01
N GLY A 352 -6.59 13.68 -11.33
CA GLY A 352 -7.87 13.45 -11.99
C GLY A 352 -7.74 13.27 -13.50
N ASP A 353 -8.84 12.87 -14.12
CA ASP A 353 -8.92 12.68 -15.56
C ASP A 353 -9.43 13.91 -16.31
N SER A 354 -10.17 14.80 -15.64
CA SER A 354 -10.76 15.98 -16.27
C SER A 354 -9.87 17.21 -16.17
N LEU A 355 -9.52 17.77 -17.34
CA LEU A 355 -8.79 19.04 -17.39
C LEU A 355 -9.62 20.19 -16.78
N LYS A 356 -10.94 20.17 -16.98
CA LYS A 356 -11.84 21.23 -16.53
C LYS A 356 -12.20 21.09 -15.05
N LYS A 357 -12.50 19.88 -14.58
CA LYS A 357 -13.04 19.67 -13.24
C LYS A 357 -12.00 19.39 -12.16
N ASP A 358 -10.83 18.85 -12.54
CA ASP A 358 -9.80 18.46 -11.59
C ASP A 358 -8.54 19.33 -11.71
N ILE A 359 -8.08 19.52 -12.94
CA ILE A 359 -6.80 20.18 -13.20
C ILE A 359 -6.93 21.70 -13.14
N ALA A 360 -7.90 22.30 -13.82
CA ALA A 360 -8.08 23.74 -13.79
C ALA A 360 -8.36 24.30 -12.37
N PRO A 361 -9.23 23.67 -11.54
CA PRO A 361 -9.46 24.13 -10.18
C PRO A 361 -8.27 23.89 -9.26
N GLY A 362 -7.52 22.79 -9.43
CA GLY A 362 -6.27 22.58 -8.68
C GLY A 362 -5.20 23.63 -9.02
N ASN A 363 -5.04 23.95 -10.31
CA ASN A 363 -4.11 24.98 -10.78
C ASN A 363 -4.46 26.36 -10.23
N SER A 364 -5.74 26.75 -10.21
CA SER A 364 -6.18 28.09 -9.82
C SER A 364 -5.87 28.43 -8.36
N VAL A 365 -5.65 27.42 -7.52
CA VAL A 365 -5.31 27.56 -6.10
C VAL A 365 -3.87 27.14 -5.78
N GLY A 366 -3.04 26.96 -6.81
CA GLY A 366 -1.60 26.71 -6.68
C GLY A 366 -1.24 25.32 -6.13
N ALA A 367 -2.10 24.32 -6.31
CA ALA A 367 -1.72 22.93 -6.10
C ALA A 367 -0.97 22.39 -7.31
N TYR A 368 -0.14 21.37 -7.10
CA TYR A 368 0.43 20.60 -8.21
C TYR A 368 -0.66 19.72 -8.81
N THR A 369 -0.74 19.65 -10.13
CA THR A 369 -1.80 18.89 -10.82
C THR A 369 -1.23 17.76 -11.65
N ILE A 370 -1.85 16.58 -11.54
CA ILE A 370 -1.44 15.36 -12.21
C ILE A 370 -2.61 14.88 -13.05
N TRP A 371 -2.49 15.02 -14.35
CA TRP A 371 -3.52 14.61 -15.29
C TRP A 371 -3.32 13.17 -15.74
N ILE A 372 -4.39 12.37 -15.64
CA ILE A 372 -4.47 10.99 -16.13
C ILE A 372 -5.55 10.93 -17.23
N PRO A 373 -5.19 11.08 -18.51
CA PRO A 373 -6.18 11.14 -19.58
C PRO A 373 -7.07 9.89 -19.62
N SER A 374 -8.39 10.08 -19.61
CA SER A 374 -9.38 9.02 -19.82
C SER A 374 -9.99 9.12 -21.23
N LYS A 375 -10.63 8.03 -21.69
CA LYS A 375 -11.42 8.06 -22.92
C LYS A 375 -12.66 8.95 -22.81
N TRP A 376 -13.16 9.19 -21.59
CA TRP A 376 -14.34 10.02 -21.37
C TRP A 376 -14.07 11.49 -21.72
N GLU A 377 -12.92 12.00 -21.29
CA GLU A 377 -12.52 13.40 -21.45
C GLU A 377 -11.83 13.67 -22.80
N GLN A 378 -11.28 12.65 -23.48
CA GLN A 378 -10.67 12.82 -24.81
C GLN A 378 -11.64 13.43 -25.83
N ASP A 379 -12.93 13.13 -25.75
CA ASP A 379 -13.96 13.74 -26.60
C ASP A 379 -14.22 15.23 -26.27
N GLU A 380 -13.87 15.71 -25.08
CA GLU A 380 -14.00 17.11 -24.66
C GLU A 380 -12.75 17.93 -25.03
N THR A 381 -11.59 17.29 -25.18
CA THR A 381 -10.30 18.00 -25.37
C THR A 381 -10.07 18.65 -26.74
N GLU A 382 -10.90 18.39 -27.76
CA GLU A 382 -10.73 19.03 -29.08
C GLU A 382 -11.26 20.47 -29.13
N GLN A 383 -12.07 20.89 -28.15
CA GLN A 383 -12.61 22.25 -28.09
C GLN A 383 -12.56 22.75 -26.65
N GLU A 384 -11.71 23.76 -26.40
CA GLU A 384 -11.53 24.51 -25.13
C GLU A 384 -10.54 23.96 -24.10
N CYS A 385 -9.31 24.53 -24.08
CA CYS A 385 -8.79 25.39 -22.99
C CYS A 385 -7.26 25.26 -22.78
N CYS A 386 -6.62 26.41 -22.53
CA CYS A 386 -5.19 26.59 -22.23
C CYS A 386 -4.73 25.99 -20.87
N VAL A 387 -5.38 24.94 -20.38
CA VAL A 387 -5.08 24.33 -19.07
C VAL A 387 -3.90 23.38 -19.23
N LYS A 388 -2.78 23.72 -18.59
CA LYS A 388 -1.58 22.88 -18.54
C LYS A 388 -1.48 22.22 -17.16
N PRO A 389 -1.51 20.88 -17.06
CA PRO A 389 -1.23 20.22 -15.80
C PRO A 389 0.26 20.36 -15.44
N THR A 390 0.60 20.22 -14.16
CA THR A 390 2.01 20.15 -13.75
C THR A 390 2.67 18.87 -14.30
N TYR A 391 1.96 17.75 -14.21
CA TYR A 391 2.41 16.45 -14.69
C TYR A 391 1.32 15.76 -15.50
N LYS A 392 1.73 14.98 -16.49
CA LYS A 392 0.86 14.08 -17.25
C LYS A 392 1.39 12.66 -17.11
N ILE A 393 0.54 11.74 -16.69
CA ILE A 393 0.90 10.33 -16.51
C ILE A 393 -0.05 9.43 -17.29
N LYS A 394 0.40 8.21 -17.63
CA LYS A 394 -0.43 7.25 -18.38
C LYS A 394 -1.28 6.36 -17.49
N ASN A 395 -0.82 6.12 -16.26
CA ASN A 395 -1.48 5.27 -15.28
C ASN A 395 -1.10 5.75 -13.89
N ILE A 396 -1.96 5.45 -12.92
CA ILE A 396 -1.83 5.92 -11.53
C ILE A 396 -0.47 5.60 -10.89
N LYS A 397 0.17 4.47 -11.24
CA LYS A 397 1.42 4.01 -10.63
C LYS A 397 2.59 4.96 -10.89
N GLU A 398 2.56 5.68 -12.01
CA GLU A 398 3.58 6.67 -12.35
C GLU A 398 3.64 7.84 -11.35
N ILE A 399 2.58 8.05 -10.55
CA ILE A 399 2.58 9.03 -9.46
C ILE A 399 3.70 8.78 -8.44
N LEU A 400 4.10 7.52 -8.25
CA LEU A 400 5.17 7.13 -7.33
C LEU A 400 6.56 7.62 -7.76
N LYS A 401 6.71 8.07 -9.01
CA LYS A 401 7.94 8.70 -9.50
C LYS A 401 7.94 10.21 -9.30
N ILE A 402 6.78 10.79 -9.02
CA ILE A 402 6.56 12.23 -8.85
C ILE A 402 6.63 12.61 -7.37
N ILE A 403 5.99 11.80 -6.52
CA ILE A 403 5.76 12.10 -5.09
C ILE A 403 6.79 11.44 -4.18
#